data_AF-A0A562N7W1-F1
#
_entry.id   AF-A0A562N7W1-F1
#
_cell.length_a   1.000
_cell.length_b   1.000
_cell.length_c   1.000
_cell.angle_alpha   90.00
_cell.angle_beta   90.00
_cell.angle_gamma   90.00
#
_symmetry.space_group_name_H-M   'P 1'
#
loop_
_entity.id
_entity.type
_entity.pdbx_description
1 polymer ?
#
loop_
_entity_poly.entity_id
_entity_poly.type
_entity_poly.pdbx_seq_one_letter_code
_entity_poly.pdbx_strand_id
1 'polypeptide(L)'
;MTKLLYGTVGALIGALATSAVFLSLSSPTSAPTPEPAPSPAADALPIQPLSEAEQAEEDRFLELRLGAEGVPKVEPLKDAGNVRYSDCPKTPELVAWLGKPGNAISARRRDMNDYLVTTNVLATKDCTCTGKMIPVDTLTRFETRLMEEAKVANVEDVVTHPMRDEARVMRWQVEDLCGGRL
;
A
#
# COMPACT_ATOMS: atom_id res chain seq x y z
N MET A 1 -29.05 -37.73 17.22
CA MET A 1 -27.81 -38.20 17.87
C MET A 1 -27.17 -39.21 16.92
N THR A 2 -26.25 -38.75 16.09
CA THR A 2 -25.70 -39.52 14.97
C THR A 2 -24.18 -39.59 15.16
N LYS A 3 -23.67 -40.78 15.45
CA LYS A 3 -22.25 -41.06 15.69
C LYS A 3 -21.51 -41.00 14.35
N LEU A 4 -20.55 -40.08 14.20
CA LEU A 4 -19.62 -40.04 13.09
C LEU A 4 -18.32 -40.73 13.50
N LEU A 5 -17.91 -41.65 12.65
CA LEU A 5 -16.83 -42.62 12.81
C LEU A 5 -15.45 -41.95 12.75
N TYR A 6 -14.60 -42.39 13.67
CA TYR A 6 -13.14 -42.24 13.63
C TYR A 6 -12.58 -42.88 12.36
N GLY A 7 -11.77 -42.13 11.62
CA GLY A 7 -10.95 -42.61 10.51
C GLY A 7 -9.54 -42.05 10.63
N THR A 8 -8.65 -42.87 11.18
CA THR A 8 -7.20 -42.66 11.26
C THR A 8 -6.54 -42.91 9.91
N VAL A 9 -5.68 -41.99 9.44
CA VAL A 9 -4.64 -42.30 8.45
C VAL A 9 -3.31 -41.81 9.01
N GLY A 10 -2.43 -42.76 9.28
CA GLY A 10 -1.09 -42.53 9.80
C GLY A 10 -0.08 -42.16 8.73
N ALA A 11 0.87 -41.33 9.17
CA ALA A 11 2.29 -41.24 8.86
C ALA A 11 2.84 -41.80 7.53
N LEU A 12 3.49 -40.91 6.78
CA LEU A 12 4.70 -41.25 6.03
C LEU A 12 5.80 -40.28 6.44
N ILE A 13 6.75 -40.84 7.20
CA ILE A 13 8.01 -40.25 7.63
C ILE A 13 8.99 -40.39 6.46
N GLY A 14 9.55 -39.27 5.99
CA GLY A 14 10.71 -39.24 5.10
C GLY A 14 11.76 -38.32 5.70
N ALA A 15 12.75 -38.92 6.36
CA ALA A 15 13.95 -38.26 6.86
C ALA A 15 15.09 -38.38 5.83
N LEU A 16 16.17 -37.61 6.08
CA LEU A 16 17.51 -37.53 5.44
C LEU A 16 17.66 -36.25 4.59
N ALA A 17 18.71 -35.44 4.72
CA ALA A 17 19.89 -35.48 5.57
C ALA A 17 20.51 -34.07 5.69
N THR A 18 21.26 -33.92 6.77
CA THR A 18 22.16 -32.83 7.16
C THR A 18 23.09 -32.32 6.05
N SER A 19 23.26 -31.00 5.97
CA SER A 19 24.54 -30.37 5.62
C SER A 19 24.55 -28.93 6.12
N ALA A 20 25.08 -28.72 7.32
CA ALA A 20 25.59 -27.43 7.75
C ALA A 20 26.99 -27.27 7.17
N VAL A 21 27.16 -26.35 6.23
CA VAL A 21 28.48 -25.89 5.77
C VAL A 21 28.61 -24.45 6.23
N PHE A 22 29.27 -24.27 7.38
CA PHE A 22 29.92 -23.01 7.73
C PHE A 22 31.22 -22.95 6.95
N LEU A 23 31.30 -22.07 5.96
CA LEU A 23 32.57 -21.64 5.39
C LEU A 23 32.69 -20.12 5.51
N SER A 24 33.72 -19.75 6.25
CA SER A 24 34.22 -18.43 6.59
C SER A 24 34.24 -17.47 5.41
N LEU A 25 33.51 -16.35 5.52
CA LEU A 25 33.80 -15.16 4.74
C LEU A 25 34.96 -14.43 5.41
N SER A 26 36.16 -14.69 4.92
CA SER A 26 37.33 -13.85 5.14
C SER A 26 37.00 -12.42 4.72
N SER A 27 37.20 -11.45 5.61
CA SER A 27 37.18 -10.04 5.27
C SER A 27 38.14 -9.77 4.11
N PRO A 28 37.70 -9.12 3.01
CA PRO A 28 38.65 -8.64 2.03
C PRO A 28 39.45 -7.48 2.64
N THR A 29 40.72 -7.78 2.88
CA THR A 29 41.80 -6.80 3.03
C THR A 29 41.69 -5.73 1.94
N SER A 30 41.73 -4.47 2.34
CA SER A 30 41.87 -3.32 1.46
C SER A 30 43.09 -3.47 0.55
N ALA A 31 42.86 -3.55 -0.75
CA ALA A 31 43.85 -3.27 -1.78
C ALA A 31 43.42 -1.98 -2.51
N PRO A 32 44.37 -1.11 -2.90
CA PRO A 32 44.06 0.21 -3.46
C PRO A 32 43.39 0.06 -4.83
N THR A 33 42.23 0.69 -4.97
CA THR A 33 41.50 0.87 -6.21
C THR A 33 42.38 1.57 -7.25
N PRO A 34 42.63 0.99 -8.44
CA PRO A 34 43.19 1.75 -9.54
C PRO A 34 42.17 2.81 -9.98
N GLU A 35 42.64 4.05 -10.05
CA GLU A 35 41.92 5.22 -10.55
C GLU A 35 41.18 4.89 -11.86
N PRO A 36 39.85 5.11 -11.94
CA PRO A 36 39.12 4.83 -13.17
C PRO A 36 39.60 5.81 -14.25
N ALA A 37 40.15 5.25 -15.33
CA ALA A 37 40.44 6.00 -16.56
C ALA A 37 39.18 6.79 -17.00
N PRO A 38 39.34 8.01 -17.53
CA PRO A 38 38.20 8.83 -17.94
C PRO A 38 37.38 8.09 -19.00
N SER A 39 36.11 7.82 -18.66
CA SER A 39 35.12 7.31 -19.61
C SER A 39 35.06 8.26 -20.81
N PRO A 40 35.15 7.78 -22.06
CA PRO A 40 34.80 8.63 -23.18
C PRO A 40 33.35 9.08 -22.98
N ALA A 41 33.13 10.37 -23.22
CA ALA A 41 31.83 11.01 -23.15
C ALA A 41 30.79 10.13 -23.85
N ALA A 42 29.69 9.85 -23.16
CA ALA A 42 28.53 9.23 -23.77
C ALA A 42 28.09 10.14 -24.92
N ASP A 43 28.43 9.74 -26.14
CA ASP A 43 27.79 10.25 -27.34
C ASP A 43 26.28 10.15 -27.10
N ALA A 44 25.62 11.30 -27.09
CA ALA A 44 24.17 11.37 -27.00
C ALA A 44 23.62 10.56 -28.17
N LEU A 45 23.06 9.38 -27.89
CA LEU A 45 22.36 8.58 -28.88
C LEU A 45 21.29 9.48 -29.51
N PRO A 46 21.25 9.60 -30.84
CA PRO A 46 20.24 10.41 -31.50
C PRO A 46 18.86 9.85 -31.12
N ILE A 47 18.02 10.68 -30.49
CA ILE A 47 16.61 10.35 -30.27
C ILE A 47 16.00 10.21 -31.66
N GLN A 48 15.83 8.97 -32.11
CA GLN A 48 15.15 8.72 -33.37
C GLN A 48 13.68 9.09 -33.20
N PRO A 49 13.06 9.81 -34.15
CA PRO A 49 11.63 10.06 -34.09
C PRO A 49 10.89 8.72 -34.14
N LEU A 50 9.92 8.56 -33.23
CA LEU A 50 9.05 7.39 -33.20
C LEU A 50 8.32 7.26 -34.54
N SER A 51 8.19 6.02 -35.03
CA SER A 51 7.30 5.76 -36.16
C SER A 51 5.84 6.01 -35.76
N GLU A 52 4.96 6.27 -36.72
CA GLU A 52 3.53 6.48 -36.45
C GLU A 52 2.90 5.30 -35.67
N ALA A 53 3.39 4.08 -35.90
CA ALA A 53 2.93 2.90 -35.18
C ALA A 53 3.41 2.87 -33.73
N GLU A 54 4.65 3.28 -33.46
CA GLU A 54 5.19 3.38 -32.10
C GLU A 54 4.55 4.54 -31.34
N GLN A 55 4.29 5.66 -32.01
CA GLN A 55 3.59 6.80 -31.44
C GLN A 55 2.14 6.43 -31.05
N ALA A 56 1.43 5.69 -31.91
CA ALA A 56 0.09 5.20 -31.59
C ALA A 56 0.08 4.18 -30.43
N GLU A 57 1.12 3.35 -30.31
CA GLU A 57 1.28 2.41 -29.20
C GLU A 57 1.61 3.15 -27.89
N GLU A 58 2.45 4.19 -27.94
CA GLU A 58 2.74 5.08 -26.82
C GLU A 58 1.48 5.83 -26.37
N ASP A 59 0.74 6.46 -27.29
CA ASP A 59 -0.52 7.15 -26.99
C ASP A 59 -1.54 6.19 -26.37
N ARG A 60 -1.67 4.97 -26.90
CA ARG A 60 -2.54 3.93 -26.32
C ARG A 60 -2.07 3.51 -24.93
N PHE A 61 -0.76 3.45 -24.70
CA PHE A 61 -0.18 3.16 -23.38
C PHE A 61 -0.40 4.31 -22.39
N LEU A 62 -0.39 5.56 -22.85
CA LEU A 62 -0.68 6.74 -22.03
C LEU A 62 -2.19 6.88 -21.72
N GLU A 63 -3.06 6.45 -22.63
CA GLU A 63 -4.51 6.38 -22.44
C GLU A 63 -4.95 5.20 -21.55
N LEU A 64 -4.08 4.21 -21.37
CA LEU A 64 -4.30 3.10 -20.45
C LEU A 64 -4.35 3.62 -19.01
N ARG A 65 -5.57 3.96 -18.57
CA ARG A 65 -5.87 4.13 -17.15
C ARG A 65 -5.74 2.78 -16.47
N LEU A 66 -4.57 2.52 -15.91
CA LEU A 66 -4.24 1.37 -15.04
C LEU A 66 -4.99 1.42 -13.69
N GLY A 67 -6.25 1.84 -13.70
CA GLY A 67 -7.13 1.65 -12.56
C GLY A 67 -7.36 0.16 -12.35
N ALA A 68 -7.59 -0.26 -11.11
CA ALA A 68 -7.92 -1.65 -10.83
C ALA A 68 -9.14 -2.09 -11.67
N GLU A 69 -8.98 -3.14 -12.46
CA GLU A 69 -10.06 -3.69 -13.27
C GLU A 69 -11.26 -4.04 -12.38
N GLY A 70 -12.46 -3.58 -12.74
CA GLY A 70 -13.69 -3.83 -11.98
C GLY A 70 -14.02 -2.79 -10.90
N VAL A 71 -13.24 -1.72 -10.76
CA VAL A 71 -13.58 -0.61 -9.86
C VAL A 71 -14.60 0.32 -10.51
N PRO A 72 -15.73 0.65 -9.84
CA PRO A 72 -16.71 1.58 -10.37
C PRO A 72 -16.07 2.92 -10.73
N LYS A 73 -16.23 3.36 -11.99
CA LYS A 73 -15.76 4.66 -12.46
C LYS A 73 -16.52 5.77 -11.72
N VAL A 74 -15.79 6.79 -11.27
CA VAL A 74 -16.35 7.99 -10.63
C VAL A 74 -16.05 9.19 -11.53
N GLU A 75 -17.07 10.00 -11.78
CA GLU A 75 -16.92 11.25 -12.54
C GLU A 75 -16.05 12.25 -11.75
N PRO A 76 -15.00 12.83 -12.37
CA PRO A 76 -14.16 13.83 -11.71
C PRO A 76 -14.95 15.08 -11.32
N LEU A 77 -14.58 15.70 -10.19
CA LEU A 77 -15.10 17.00 -9.80
C LEU A 77 -14.42 18.09 -10.63
N LYS A 78 -15.21 18.89 -11.36
CA LYS A 78 -14.72 19.94 -12.27
C LYS A 78 -13.79 20.97 -11.60
N ASP A 79 -13.98 21.21 -10.30
CA ASP A 79 -13.21 22.17 -9.50
C ASP A 79 -12.67 21.55 -8.20
N ALA A 80 -12.25 20.28 -8.23
CA ALA A 80 -11.69 19.64 -7.04
C ALA A 80 -10.44 20.40 -6.55
N GLY A 81 -10.58 21.14 -5.45
CA GLY A 81 -9.47 21.69 -4.68
C GLY A 81 -8.71 20.58 -3.94
N ASN A 82 -8.11 19.65 -4.69
CA ASN A 82 -7.46 18.48 -4.14
C ASN A 82 -6.21 18.87 -3.34
N VAL A 83 -6.22 18.57 -2.04
CA VAL A 83 -5.07 18.75 -1.16
C VAL A 83 -4.60 17.38 -0.69
N ARG A 84 -3.35 17.00 -0.98
CA ARG A 84 -2.84 15.68 -0.59
C ARG A 84 -2.93 15.48 0.93
N TYR A 85 -3.27 14.28 1.37
CA TYR A 85 -3.40 13.93 2.78
C TYR A 85 -2.07 14.11 3.54
N SER A 86 -0.94 13.89 2.86
CA SER A 86 0.39 14.17 3.42
C SER A 86 0.58 15.63 3.80
N ASP A 87 -0.07 16.53 3.07
CA ASP A 87 0.11 17.98 3.16
C ASP A 87 -0.91 18.61 4.12
N CYS A 88 -1.92 17.84 4.53
CA CYS A 88 -2.87 18.25 5.55
C CYS A 88 -2.24 18.32 6.95
N PRO A 89 -2.43 19.43 7.69
CA PRO A 89 -1.90 19.59 9.03
C PRO A 89 -2.58 18.58 9.97
N LYS A 90 -1.77 17.73 10.61
CA LYS A 90 -2.26 16.73 11.56
C LYS A 90 -2.17 17.26 12.96
N THR A 91 -3.24 17.06 13.74
CA THR A 91 -3.22 17.44 15.15
C THR A 91 -2.26 16.53 15.92
N PRO A 92 -1.72 16.98 17.08
CA PRO A 92 -0.88 16.14 17.92
C PRO A 92 -1.56 14.82 18.33
N GLU A 93 -2.87 14.85 18.57
CA GLU A 93 -3.66 13.67 18.94
C GLU A 93 -3.70 12.65 17.80
N LEU A 94 -3.87 13.11 16.55
CA LEU A 94 -3.88 12.22 15.40
C LEU A 94 -2.51 11.59 15.18
N VAL A 95 -1.44 12.38 15.30
CA VAL A 95 -0.06 11.88 15.21
C VAL A 95 0.20 10.84 16.31
N ALA A 96 -0.26 11.09 17.53
CA ALA A 96 -0.13 10.16 18.64
C ALA A 96 -0.92 8.86 18.40
N TRP A 97 -2.15 8.95 17.88
CA TRP A 97 -2.98 7.80 17.58
C TRP A 97 -2.36 6.93 16.47
N LEU A 98 -1.95 7.54 15.35
CA LEU A 98 -1.29 6.86 14.22
C LEU A 98 0.04 6.21 14.61
N GLY A 99 0.70 6.74 15.63
CA GLY A 99 1.92 6.20 16.20
C GLY A 99 3.13 6.26 15.25
N LYS A 100 4.26 5.75 15.76
CA LYS A 100 5.54 5.76 15.04
C LYS A 100 5.58 4.66 13.96
N PRO A 101 6.25 4.90 12.82
CA PRO A 101 6.54 3.86 11.84
C PRO A 101 7.28 2.66 12.46
N GLY A 102 7.12 1.47 11.88
CA GLY A 102 7.80 0.24 12.33
C GLY A 102 7.14 -0.49 13.51
N ASN A 103 6.06 0.05 14.07
CA ASN A 103 5.24 -0.64 15.07
C ASN A 103 4.00 -1.27 14.41
N ALA A 104 3.70 -2.52 14.77
CA ALA A 104 2.59 -3.27 14.17
C ALA A 104 1.22 -2.65 14.44
N ILE A 105 0.98 -2.12 15.64
CA ILE A 105 -0.28 -1.42 15.98
C ILE A 105 -0.38 -0.12 15.18
N SER A 106 0.71 0.65 15.10
CA SER A 106 0.75 1.86 14.26
C SER A 106 0.44 1.57 12.79
N ALA A 107 0.93 0.44 12.25
CA ALA A 107 0.64 0.03 10.88
C ALA A 107 -0.86 -0.24 10.68
N ARG A 108 -1.47 -1.03 11.58
CA ARG A 108 -2.90 -1.35 11.55
C ARG A 108 -3.79 -0.11 11.72
N ARG A 109 -3.36 0.84 12.54
CA ARG A 109 -4.04 2.13 12.70
C ARG A 109 -3.98 2.98 11.44
N ARG A 110 -2.86 2.94 10.70
CA ARG A 110 -2.76 3.59 9.39
C ARG A 110 -3.70 2.93 8.37
N ASP A 111 -3.81 1.61 8.37
CA ASP A 111 -4.76 0.89 7.49
C ASP A 111 -6.20 1.34 7.77
N MET A 112 -6.60 1.41 9.05
CA MET A 112 -7.94 1.91 9.44
C MET A 112 -8.16 3.38 9.05
N ASN A 113 -7.15 4.23 9.25
CA ASN A 113 -7.23 5.63 8.85
C ASN A 113 -7.37 5.77 7.33
N ASP A 114 -6.55 5.06 6.54
CA ASP A 114 -6.62 5.11 5.08
C ASP A 114 -7.99 4.66 4.56
N TYR A 115 -8.57 3.62 5.16
CA TYR A 115 -9.93 3.15 4.87
C TYR A 115 -10.98 4.23 5.18
N LEU A 116 -10.93 4.85 6.36
CA LEU A 116 -11.91 5.87 6.73
C LEU A 116 -11.77 7.17 5.93
N VAL A 117 -10.54 7.58 5.62
CA VAL A 117 -10.26 8.73 4.75
C VAL A 117 -10.85 8.52 3.36
N THR A 118 -10.53 7.39 2.73
CA THR A 118 -11.02 7.08 1.38
C THR A 118 -12.55 6.97 1.35
N THR A 119 -13.14 6.26 2.33
CA THR A 119 -14.60 6.17 2.49
C THR A 119 -15.24 7.55 2.63
N ASN A 120 -14.70 8.40 3.50
CA ASN A 120 -15.27 9.72 3.78
C ASN A 120 -15.19 10.64 2.55
N VAL A 121 -14.07 10.66 1.83
CA VAL A 121 -13.93 11.45 0.60
C VAL A 121 -14.91 10.97 -0.46
N LEU A 122 -15.07 9.66 -0.66
CA LEU A 122 -16.01 9.12 -1.64
C LEU A 122 -17.47 9.43 -1.29
N ALA A 123 -17.81 9.42 0.00
CA ALA A 123 -19.15 9.72 0.50
C ALA A 123 -19.49 11.21 0.44
N THR A 124 -18.57 12.08 0.86
CA THR A 124 -18.79 13.53 0.96
C THR A 124 -18.43 14.30 -0.30
N LYS A 125 -17.64 13.69 -1.19
CA LYS A 125 -17.03 14.33 -2.36
C LYS A 125 -16.14 15.53 -1.99
N ASP A 126 -15.61 15.57 -0.77
CA ASP A 126 -14.70 16.62 -0.31
C ASP A 126 -13.23 16.19 -0.45
N CYS A 127 -12.54 16.77 -1.44
CA CYS A 127 -11.12 16.52 -1.73
C CYS A 127 -10.15 17.40 -0.94
N THR A 128 -10.66 18.27 -0.05
CA THR A 128 -9.84 19.15 0.80
C THR A 128 -9.36 18.42 2.05
N CYS A 129 -8.56 19.10 2.88
CA CYS A 129 -8.18 18.55 4.19
C CYS A 129 -9.38 18.30 5.12
N THR A 130 -10.50 19.00 4.95
CA THR A 130 -11.68 18.77 5.79
C THR A 130 -12.26 17.37 5.53
N GLY A 131 -12.39 16.99 4.26
CA GLY A 131 -12.85 15.65 3.87
C GLY A 131 -11.84 14.53 4.15
N LYS A 132 -10.55 14.86 4.25
CA LYS A 132 -9.48 13.87 4.48
C LYS A 132 -9.03 13.73 5.93
N MET A 133 -9.43 14.62 6.82
CA MET A 133 -9.03 14.59 8.23
C MET A 133 -10.12 13.95 9.08
N ILE A 134 -9.87 12.70 9.51
CA ILE A 134 -10.80 11.99 10.39
C ILE A 134 -10.48 12.35 11.85
N PRO A 135 -11.48 12.79 12.64
CA PRO A 135 -11.30 13.04 14.07
C PRO A 135 -10.82 11.79 14.82
N VAL A 136 -9.92 11.98 15.79
CA VAL A 136 -9.36 10.87 16.59
C VAL A 136 -10.40 10.13 17.41
N ASP A 137 -11.46 10.80 17.86
CA ASP A 137 -12.58 10.16 18.56
C ASP A 137 -13.29 9.15 17.65
N THR A 138 -13.40 9.48 16.36
CA THR A 138 -14.05 8.66 15.34
C THR A 138 -13.17 7.46 15.02
N LEU A 139 -11.86 7.67 14.86
CA LEU A 139 -10.87 6.60 14.70
C LEU A 139 -10.87 5.64 15.90
N THR A 140 -10.90 6.17 17.12
CA THR A 140 -10.90 5.38 18.35
C THR A 140 -12.18 4.56 18.50
N ARG A 141 -13.34 5.17 18.26
CA ARG A 141 -14.63 4.45 18.29
C ARG A 141 -14.70 3.36 17.21
N PHE A 142 -14.14 3.62 16.03
CA PHE A 142 -14.04 2.64 14.96
C PHE A 142 -13.13 1.46 15.37
N GLU A 143 -11.94 1.74 15.88
CA GLU A 143 -11.00 0.73 16.41
C GLU A 143 -11.66 -0.13 17.50
N THR A 144 -12.35 0.48 18.47
CA THR A 144 -13.06 -0.25 19.53
C THR A 144 -14.14 -1.17 18.97
N ARG A 145 -15.02 -0.65 18.11
CA ARG A 145 -16.10 -1.46 17.51
C ARG A 145 -15.56 -2.61 16.69
N LEU A 146 -14.51 -2.35 15.91
CA LEU A 146 -13.85 -3.36 15.09
C LEU A 146 -13.30 -4.52 15.94
N MET A 147 -12.67 -4.20 17.08
CA MET A 147 -12.18 -5.21 18.02
C MET A 147 -13.33 -5.98 18.68
N GLU A 148 -14.41 -5.30 19.07
CA GLU A 148 -15.61 -5.92 19.66
C GLU A 148 -16.27 -6.92 18.70
N GLU A 149 -16.47 -6.52 17.44
CA GLU A 149 -17.08 -7.34 16.39
C GLU A 149 -16.20 -8.56 16.07
N ALA A 150 -14.88 -8.37 16.00
CA ALA A 150 -13.92 -9.45 15.78
C ALA A 150 -13.65 -10.30 17.03
N LYS A 151 -14.15 -9.91 18.20
CA LYS A 151 -13.92 -10.57 19.51
C LYS A 151 -12.43 -10.72 19.85
N VAL A 152 -11.64 -9.70 19.52
CA VAL A 152 -10.18 -9.66 19.79
C VAL A 152 -9.87 -8.63 20.87
N ALA A 153 -8.82 -8.88 21.66
CA ALA A 153 -8.40 -7.96 22.71
C ALA A 153 -7.52 -6.81 22.19
N ASN A 154 -6.92 -6.97 21.01
CA ASN A 154 -6.04 -5.98 20.37
C ASN A 154 -6.30 -5.93 18.87
N VAL A 155 -5.94 -4.82 18.23
CA VAL A 155 -5.99 -4.70 16.76
C VAL A 155 -4.98 -5.64 16.14
N GLU A 156 -5.47 -6.67 15.46
CA GLU A 156 -4.67 -7.68 14.76
C GLU A 156 -4.71 -7.49 13.25
N ASP A 157 -3.68 -8.00 12.56
CA ASP A 157 -3.55 -7.83 11.11
C ASP A 157 -4.69 -8.50 10.34
N VAL A 158 -5.16 -9.65 10.83
CA VAL A 158 -6.30 -10.38 10.24
C VAL A 158 -7.58 -9.53 10.19
N VAL A 159 -7.71 -8.56 11.10
CA VAL A 159 -8.89 -7.71 11.20
C VAL A 159 -8.77 -6.47 10.29
N THR A 160 -7.56 -5.93 10.11
CA THR A 160 -7.35 -4.71 9.32
C THR A 160 -6.93 -4.96 7.87
N HIS A 161 -6.46 -6.17 7.53
CA HIS A 161 -6.04 -6.49 6.16
C HIS A 161 -7.16 -6.29 5.12
N PRO A 162 -8.42 -6.71 5.34
CA PRO A 162 -9.50 -6.44 4.38
C PRO A 162 -9.69 -4.93 4.13
N MET A 163 -9.58 -4.12 5.18
CA MET A 163 -9.70 -2.66 5.08
C MET A 163 -8.56 -2.04 4.27
N ARG A 164 -7.33 -2.54 4.44
CA ARG A 164 -6.18 -2.11 3.64
C ARG A 164 -6.40 -2.37 2.15
N ASP A 165 -6.92 -3.56 1.82
CA ASP A 165 -7.17 -3.94 0.44
C ASP A 165 -8.30 -3.10 -0.17
N GLU A 166 -9.37 -2.88 0.59
CA GLU A 166 -10.49 -2.04 0.16
C GLU A 166 -10.08 -0.57 0.02
N ALA A 167 -9.30 -0.03 0.97
CA ALA A 167 -8.75 1.32 0.89
C ALA A 167 -7.85 1.50 -0.34
N ARG A 168 -7.08 0.48 -0.73
CA ARG A 168 -6.26 0.50 -1.94
C ARG A 168 -7.13 0.60 -3.20
N VAL A 169 -8.26 -0.11 -3.22
CA VAL A 169 -9.24 -0.03 -4.31
C VAL A 169 -9.91 1.35 -4.35
N MET A 170 -10.41 1.82 -3.21
CA MET A 170 -11.08 3.12 -3.10
C MET A 170 -10.14 4.29 -3.40
N ARG A 171 -8.84 4.16 -3.12
CA ARG A 171 -7.86 5.20 -3.44
C ARG A 171 -7.88 5.58 -4.91
N TRP A 172 -7.98 4.61 -5.83
CA TRP A 172 -8.09 4.90 -7.26
C TRP A 172 -9.34 5.72 -7.59
N GLN A 173 -10.47 5.39 -6.95
CA GLN A 173 -11.71 6.15 -7.13
C GLN A 173 -11.59 7.58 -6.59
N VAL A 174 -10.89 7.76 -5.47
CA VAL A 174 -10.62 9.09 -4.91
C VAL A 174 -9.68 9.87 -5.83
N GLU A 175 -8.66 9.25 -6.39
CA GLU A 175 -7.73 9.91 -7.31
C GLU A 175 -8.42 10.33 -8.59
N ASP A 176 -9.32 9.51 -9.12
CA ASP A 176 -10.18 9.85 -10.26
C ASP A 176 -11.17 10.96 -9.92
N LEU A 177 -11.83 10.88 -8.77
CA LEU A 177 -12.79 11.88 -8.30
C LEU A 177 -12.13 13.24 -8.08
N CYS A 178 -10.96 13.26 -7.44
CA CYS A 178 -10.25 14.46 -7.03
C CYS A 178 -9.21 14.96 -8.04
N GLY A 179 -8.99 14.23 -9.14
CA GLY A 179 -8.02 14.63 -10.17
C GLY A 179 -6.55 14.62 -9.69
N GLY A 180 -6.19 13.74 -8.76
CA GLY A 180 -4.81 13.63 -8.28
C GLY A 180 -4.68 12.79 -7.00
N ARG A 181 -3.43 12.59 -6.55
CA ARG A 181 -3.12 11.72 -5.40
C ARG A 181 -3.89 12.11 -4.14
N LEU A 182 -4.32 11.08 -3.41
CA LEU A 182 -4.93 11.23 -2.09
C LEU A 182 -4.01 11.97 -1.12
#